data_AF-A0A3M1B4Q4-F1
#
_entry.id   AF-A0A3M1B4Q4-F1
#
_cell.length_a   1.000
_cell.length_b   1.000
_cell.length_c   1.000
_cell.angle_alpha   90.00
_cell.angle_beta   90.00
_cell.angle_gamma   90.00
#
_symmetry.space_group_name_H-M   'P 1'
#
loop_
_entity.id
_entity.type
_entity.pdbx_description
1 polymer ?
#
loop_
_entity_poly.entity_id
_entity_poly.type
_entity_poly.pdbx_seq_one_letter_code
_entity_poly.pdbx_strand_id
1 'polypeptide(L)'
;EDDPGVDLKRIKEQLRALPHRGIGFGILRFLAGRFSDLPTPEVGFNHLGRIDTAMPPNVRFAGEESGPWHAAQRARAHLIEVTTFIEGDRLTVHWTFSTKHHRRETIERLSRHFEEALSSLIAHCRSPEAGALTPSDFPLAQLDEEELDDLFDHVDFEL
;
A
#
# COMPACT_ATOMS: atom_id res chain seq x y z
N GLU A 1 20.87 -2.20 -7.97
CA GLU A 1 20.49 -1.06 -7.12
C GLU A 1 19.01 -0.85 -7.34
N ASP A 2 18.23 -0.73 -6.27
CA ASP A 2 16.77 -0.56 -6.35
C ASP A 2 16.49 0.88 -6.79
N ASP A 3 16.00 1.05 -8.02
CA ASP A 3 15.55 2.35 -8.53
C ASP A 3 14.10 2.58 -8.06
N PRO A 4 13.84 3.58 -7.19
CA PRO A 4 12.50 3.88 -6.68
C PRO A 4 11.47 4.14 -7.79
N GLY A 5 11.88 4.68 -8.94
CA GLY A 5 11.01 4.96 -10.07
C GLY A 5 10.54 3.67 -10.75
N VAL A 6 11.46 2.74 -11.01
CA VAL A 6 11.16 1.43 -11.59
C VAL A 6 10.22 0.63 -10.69
N ASP A 7 10.50 0.59 -9.38
CA ASP A 7 9.66 -0.13 -8.43
C ASP A 7 8.24 0.46 -8.33
N LEU A 8 8.12 1.80 -8.34
CA LEU A 8 6.82 2.46 -8.34
C LEU A 8 6.00 2.13 -9.60
N LYS A 9 6.61 2.18 -10.79
CA LYS A 9 5.96 1.79 -12.04
C LYS A 9 5.47 0.35 -11.98
N ARG A 10 6.35 -0.57 -11.58
CA ARG A 10 6.04 -2.00 -11.49
C ARG A 10 4.89 -2.27 -10.53
N ILE A 11 4.91 -1.67 -9.34
CA ILE A 11 3.84 -1.85 -8.35
C ILE A 11 2.53 -1.21 -8.84
N LYS A 12 2.59 -0.05 -9.50
CA LYS A 12 1.41 0.60 -10.12
C LYS A 12 0.76 -0.35 -11.13
N GLU A 13 1.53 -0.91 -12.06
CA GLU A 13 1.01 -1.83 -13.08
C GLU A 13 0.47 -3.13 -12.47
N GLN A 14 1.17 -3.71 -11.50
CA GLN A 14 0.68 -4.88 -10.76
C GLN A 14 -0.69 -4.64 -10.12
N LEU A 15 -0.88 -3.49 -9.48
CA LEU A 15 -2.16 -3.15 -8.85
C LEU A 15 -3.25 -2.82 -9.88
N ARG A 16 -2.89 -2.22 -11.02
CA ARG A 16 -3.82 -1.89 -12.12
C ARG A 16 -4.28 -3.12 -12.88
N ALA A 17 -3.45 -4.14 -12.99
CA ALA A 17 -3.80 -5.42 -13.59
C ALA A 17 -4.86 -6.20 -12.80
N LEU A 18 -5.08 -5.86 -11.52
CA LEU A 18 -6.06 -6.56 -10.69
C LEU A 18 -7.50 -6.22 -11.09
N PRO A 19 -8.32 -7.21 -11.52
CA PRO A 19 -9.70 -6.97 -11.88
C PRO A 19 -10.50 -6.51 -10.67
N HIS A 20 -11.26 -5.43 -10.82
CA HIS A 20 -12.13 -4.87 -9.78
C HIS A 20 -11.43 -4.70 -8.41
N ARG A 21 -10.15 -4.30 -8.41
CA ARG A 21 -9.33 -4.13 -7.19
C ARG A 21 -9.24 -5.39 -6.32
N GLY A 22 -9.36 -6.57 -6.93
CA GLY A 22 -9.16 -7.86 -6.25
C GLY A 22 -10.37 -8.39 -5.47
N ILE A 23 -11.54 -7.74 -5.51
CA ILE A 23 -12.74 -8.19 -4.77
C ILE A 23 -13.14 -9.65 -5.11
N GLY A 24 -12.88 -10.08 -6.36
CA GLY A 24 -13.17 -11.43 -6.82
C GLY A 24 -12.42 -12.52 -6.05
N PHE A 25 -11.25 -12.24 -5.48
CA PHE A 25 -10.46 -13.24 -4.76
C PHE A 25 -11.22 -13.80 -3.55
N GLY A 26 -11.79 -12.92 -2.70
CA GLY A 26 -12.53 -13.35 -1.53
C GLY A 26 -13.79 -14.16 -1.88
N ILE A 27 -14.49 -13.75 -2.95
CA ILE A 27 -15.67 -14.47 -3.47
C ILE A 27 -15.26 -15.86 -3.96
N LEU A 28 -14.23 -15.94 -4.80
CA LEU A 28 -13.76 -17.21 -5.36
C LEU A 28 -13.23 -18.15 -4.27
N ARG A 29 -12.54 -17.59 -3.28
CA ARG A 29 -11.94 -18.38 -2.18
C ARG A 29 -12.95 -18.90 -1.20
N PHE A 30 -13.80 -18.01 -0.66
CA PHE A 30 -14.66 -18.36 0.47
C PHE A 30 -16.07 -18.80 0.06
N LEU A 31 -16.57 -18.39 -1.11
CA LEU A 31 -17.90 -18.78 -1.59
C LEU A 31 -17.85 -19.86 -2.67
N ALA A 32 -16.81 -19.87 -3.51
CA ALA A 32 -16.67 -20.86 -4.59
C ALA A 32 -15.62 -21.95 -4.31
N GLY A 33 -14.91 -21.89 -3.16
CA GLY A 33 -13.95 -22.90 -2.72
C GLY A 33 -12.65 -22.99 -3.54
N ARG A 34 -12.39 -22.05 -4.46
CA ARG A 34 -11.16 -22.02 -5.26
C ARG A 34 -9.99 -21.47 -4.45
N PHE A 35 -8.75 -21.84 -4.76
CA PHE A 35 -7.57 -21.27 -4.08
C PHE A 35 -7.56 -21.49 -2.55
N SER A 36 -8.28 -22.50 -2.06
CA SER A 36 -8.38 -22.81 -0.63
C SER A 36 -7.06 -23.36 -0.06
N ASP A 37 -6.23 -23.92 -0.94
CA ASP A 37 -4.89 -24.43 -0.72
C ASP A 37 -3.81 -23.33 -0.64
N LEU A 38 -4.11 -22.11 -1.11
CA LEU A 38 -3.15 -21.02 -1.01
C LEU A 38 -2.90 -20.64 0.46
N PRO A 39 -1.64 -20.36 0.84
CA PRO A 39 -1.34 -19.90 2.18
C PRO A 39 -2.05 -18.57 2.48
N THR A 40 -2.34 -18.35 3.75
CA THR A 40 -2.79 -17.03 4.22
C THR A 40 -1.57 -16.10 4.24
N PRO A 41 -1.64 -14.89 3.64
CA PRO A 41 -0.55 -13.92 3.73
C PRO A 41 -0.19 -13.60 5.18
N GLU A 42 1.10 -13.56 5.50
CA GLU A 42 1.55 -13.26 6.86
C GLU A 42 1.44 -11.78 7.22
N VAL A 43 1.35 -10.90 6.20
CA VAL A 43 1.23 -9.46 6.36
C VAL A 43 -0.11 -8.98 5.81
N GLY A 44 -0.88 -8.28 6.63
CA GLY A 44 -2.06 -7.52 6.21
C GLY A 44 -1.71 -6.03 6.09
N PHE A 45 -2.11 -5.38 5.01
CA PHE A 45 -1.93 -3.93 4.82
C PHE A 45 -3.27 -3.26 4.54
N ASN A 46 -3.56 -2.17 5.24
CA ASN A 46 -4.77 -1.38 5.04
C ASN A 46 -4.48 0.12 5.12
N HIS A 47 -4.90 0.88 4.11
CA HIS A 47 -4.83 2.33 4.10
C HIS A 47 -6.25 2.90 4.17
N LEU A 48 -6.61 3.49 5.31
CA LEU A 48 -7.95 4.03 5.55
C LEU A 48 -8.18 5.39 4.88
N GLY A 49 -7.13 6.00 4.34
CA GLY A 49 -7.18 7.37 3.85
C GLY A 49 -7.24 8.39 4.99
N ARG A 50 -7.88 9.53 4.71
CA ARG A 50 -8.02 10.63 5.67
C ARG A 50 -9.27 10.45 6.53
N ILE A 51 -9.08 10.29 7.84
CA ILE A 51 -10.15 9.90 8.78
C ILE A 51 -10.85 11.08 9.46
N ASP A 52 -10.30 12.28 9.37
CA ASP A 52 -10.83 13.50 9.99
C ASP A 52 -11.73 14.34 9.06
N THR A 53 -11.82 13.98 7.77
CA THR A 53 -12.57 14.75 6.75
C THR A 53 -14.05 14.98 7.09
N ALA A 54 -14.69 14.01 7.76
CA ALA A 54 -16.12 14.05 8.06
C ALA A 54 -16.44 14.61 9.46
N MET A 55 -15.44 15.08 10.22
CA MET A 55 -15.67 15.56 11.57
C MET A 55 -16.22 17.00 11.60
N PRO A 56 -17.24 17.29 12.43
CA PRO A 56 -17.69 18.66 12.67
C PRO A 56 -16.58 19.55 13.25
N PRO A 57 -16.61 20.89 13.03
CA PRO A 57 -15.54 21.81 13.43
C PRO A 57 -15.17 21.79 14.92
N ASN A 58 -16.07 21.35 15.79
CA ASN A 58 -15.91 21.29 17.25
C ASN A 58 -15.71 19.85 17.79
N VAL A 59 -15.57 18.85 16.92
CA VAL A 59 -15.31 17.46 17.30
C VAL A 59 -13.84 17.13 17.03
N ARG A 60 -13.18 16.49 17.98
CA ARG A 60 -11.81 16.01 17.85
C ARG A 60 -11.74 14.57 18.34
N PHE A 61 -10.75 13.82 17.84
CA PHE A 61 -10.40 12.55 18.44
C PHE A 61 -9.95 12.78 19.89
N ALA A 62 -10.40 11.89 20.78
CA ALA A 62 -9.92 11.88 22.16
C ALA A 62 -8.46 11.44 22.18
N GLY A 63 -7.63 12.07 23.02
CA GLY A 63 -6.23 11.69 23.17
C GLY A 63 -5.99 10.43 24.01
N GLU A 64 -7.06 9.87 24.59
CA GLU A 64 -7.02 8.63 25.36
C GLU A 64 -7.18 7.41 24.46
N GLU A 65 -6.65 6.26 24.90
CA GLU A 65 -6.81 5.02 24.16
C GLU A 65 -8.26 4.52 24.24
N SER A 66 -8.84 4.12 23.11
CA SER A 66 -10.16 3.49 23.05
C SER A 66 -10.19 2.07 23.62
N GLY A 67 -9.04 1.57 24.07
CA GLY A 67 -8.86 0.21 24.55
C GLY A 67 -8.79 -0.84 23.41
N PRO A 68 -8.78 -2.14 23.77
CA PRO A 68 -8.62 -3.21 22.79
C PRO A 68 -9.82 -3.34 21.86
N TRP A 69 -9.60 -3.22 20.55
CA TRP A 69 -10.61 -3.47 19.51
C TRP A 69 -11.00 -4.95 19.36
N HIS A 70 -10.19 -5.85 19.94
CA HIS A 70 -10.35 -7.29 19.81
C HIS A 70 -10.25 -7.97 21.17
N ALA A 71 -11.01 -9.06 21.31
CA ALA A 71 -10.87 -9.96 22.45
C ALA A 71 -9.45 -10.53 22.51
N ALA A 72 -8.89 -10.65 23.72
CA ALA A 72 -7.54 -11.15 23.94
C ALA A 72 -7.29 -12.57 23.38
N GLN A 73 -8.35 -13.35 23.18
CA GLN A 73 -8.31 -14.73 22.68
C GLN A 73 -8.56 -14.85 21.16
N ARG A 74 -8.83 -13.74 20.47
CA ARG A 74 -9.10 -13.76 19.02
C ARG A 74 -7.86 -14.27 18.27
N ALA A 75 -8.06 -15.27 17.41
CA ALA A 75 -7.04 -15.69 16.46
C ALA A 75 -6.76 -14.55 15.47
N ARG A 76 -5.48 -14.20 15.32
CA ARG A 76 -5.04 -13.22 14.32
C ARG A 76 -5.04 -13.86 12.93
N ALA A 77 -5.47 -13.10 11.93
CA ALA A 77 -5.43 -13.54 10.54
C ALA A 77 -4.02 -13.42 9.93
N HIS A 78 -3.25 -12.43 10.40
CA HIS A 78 -1.90 -12.11 9.92
C HIS A 78 -0.91 -12.06 11.10
N LEU A 79 0.38 -12.31 10.83
CA LEU A 79 1.45 -12.17 11.81
C LEU A 79 1.74 -10.69 12.12
N ILE A 80 1.69 -9.86 11.08
CA ILE A 80 1.84 -8.41 11.15
C ILE A 80 0.67 -7.76 10.39
N GLU A 81 0.00 -6.80 11.02
CA GLU A 81 -1.00 -5.96 10.37
C GLU A 81 -0.51 -4.51 10.39
N VAL A 82 -0.51 -3.87 9.23
CA VAL A 82 -0.12 -2.47 9.03
C VAL A 82 -1.35 -1.68 8.63
N THR A 83 -1.81 -0.81 9.53
CA THR A 83 -2.95 0.08 9.26
C THR A 83 -2.44 1.51 9.19
N THR A 84 -2.78 2.21 8.12
CA THR A 84 -2.35 3.60 7.90
C THR A 84 -3.54 4.52 7.72
N PHE A 85 -3.43 5.75 8.22
CA PHE A 85 -4.44 6.80 8.06
C PHE A 85 -3.82 8.19 8.15
N ILE A 86 -4.54 9.19 7.66
CA ILE A 86 -4.15 10.61 7.78
C ILE A 86 -5.10 11.31 8.74
N GLU A 87 -4.52 12.01 9.71
CA GLU A 87 -5.19 12.90 10.66
C GLU A 87 -4.38 14.19 10.77
N GLY A 88 -5.01 15.37 10.60
CA GLY A 88 -4.36 16.67 10.77
C GLY A 88 -3.10 16.87 9.93
N ASP A 89 -3.08 16.35 8.70
CA ASP A 89 -1.93 16.36 7.76
C ASP A 89 -0.73 15.48 8.16
N ARG A 90 -0.92 14.62 9.15
CA ARG A 90 0.06 13.61 9.52
C ARG A 90 -0.39 12.23 9.08
N LEU A 91 0.49 11.52 8.37
CA LEU A 91 0.34 10.08 8.16
C LEU A 91 0.71 9.35 9.45
N THR A 92 -0.20 8.50 9.93
CA THR A 92 0.03 7.60 11.05
C THR A 92 0.06 6.16 10.54
N VAL A 93 1.03 5.38 11.00
CA VAL A 93 1.23 3.97 10.64
C VAL A 93 1.21 3.13 11.92
N HIS A 94 0.18 2.31 12.07
CA HIS A 94 0.03 1.39 13.20
C HIS A 94 0.54 0.00 12.82
N TRP A 95 1.49 -0.50 13.62
CA TRP A 95 2.05 -1.84 13.51
C TRP A 95 1.44 -2.74 14.58
N THR A 96 0.59 -3.67 14.16
CA THR A 96 -0.05 -4.62 15.07
C THR A 96 0.63 -5.98 14.93
N PHE A 97 1.13 -6.52 16.04
CA PHE A 97 1.84 -7.80 16.06
C PHE A 97 1.66 -8.52 17.39
N SER A 98 2.14 -9.76 17.46
CA SER A 98 2.19 -10.57 18.68
C SER A 98 3.63 -10.64 19.22
N THR A 99 3.81 -10.29 20.49
CA THR A 99 5.11 -10.42 21.19
C THR A 99 5.55 -11.87 21.38
N LYS A 100 4.65 -12.84 21.16
CA LYS A 100 4.99 -14.27 21.13
C LYS A 100 5.75 -14.68 19.86
N HIS A 101 5.60 -13.92 18.76
CA HIS A 101 6.23 -14.21 17.47
C HIS A 101 7.34 -13.21 17.13
N HIS A 102 7.17 -11.94 17.48
CA HIS A 102 8.15 -10.90 17.17
C HIS A 102 8.52 -10.10 18.41
N ARG A 103 9.82 -9.81 18.54
CA ARG A 103 10.32 -8.85 19.53
C ARG A 103 9.97 -7.43 19.10
N ARG A 104 9.68 -6.56 20.06
CA ARG A 104 9.32 -5.16 19.79
C ARG A 104 10.39 -4.45 18.97
N GLU A 105 11.65 -4.68 19.29
CA GLU A 105 12.82 -4.09 18.63
C GLU A 105 12.91 -4.48 17.14
N THR A 106 12.36 -5.65 16.78
CA THR A 106 12.32 -6.10 15.38
C THR A 106 11.31 -5.28 14.59
N ILE A 107 10.12 -5.05 15.16
CA ILE A 107 9.06 -4.26 14.54
C ILE A 107 9.43 -2.78 14.49
N GLU A 108 10.09 -2.25 15.53
CA GLU A 108 10.62 -0.88 15.51
C GLU A 108 11.69 -0.67 14.43
N ARG A 109 12.52 -1.69 14.18
CA ARG A 109 13.48 -1.61 13.08
C ARG A 109 12.75 -1.63 11.74
N LEU A 110 11.75 -2.49 11.58
CA LEU A 110 10.93 -2.53 10.36
C LEU A 110 10.20 -1.20 10.12
N SER A 111 9.64 -0.58 11.17
CA SER A 111 8.94 0.70 11.05
C SER A 111 9.87 1.84 10.62
N ARG A 112 11.12 1.86 11.11
CA ARG A 112 12.12 2.84 10.66
C ARG A 112 12.49 2.66 9.19
N HIS A 113 12.74 1.42 8.76
CA HIS A 113 13.03 1.15 7.35
C HIS A 113 11.85 1.51 6.45
N PHE A 114 10.62 1.28 6.90
CA PHE A 114 9.41 1.71 6.18
C PHE A 114 9.35 3.24 6.03
N GLU A 115 9.65 3.99 7.09
CA GLU A 115 9.68 5.46 7.07
C GLU A 115 10.79 5.99 6.15
N GLU A 116 11.98 5.41 6.21
CA GLU A 116 13.11 5.74 5.34
C GLU A 116 12.78 5.48 3.86
N ALA A 117 12.22 4.31 3.55
CA ALA A 117 11.79 3.94 2.21
C ALA A 117 10.68 4.87 1.70
N LEU A 118 9.66 5.16 2.52
CA LEU A 118 8.59 6.09 2.14
C LEU A 118 9.13 7.50 1.89
N SER A 119 10.06 7.97 2.71
CA SER A 119 10.70 9.28 2.54
C SER A 119 11.53 9.35 1.26
N SER A 120 12.24 8.27 0.92
CA SER A 120 12.98 8.14 -0.33
C SER A 120 12.03 8.18 -1.54
N LEU A 121 10.93 7.44 -1.49
CA LEU A 121 9.90 7.45 -2.55
C LEU A 121 9.29 8.85 -2.73
N ILE A 122 8.98 9.55 -1.62
CA ILE A 122 8.48 10.94 -1.68
C ILE A 122 9.51 11.88 -2.31
N ALA A 123 10.80 11.73 -1.95
CA ALA A 123 11.87 12.54 -2.53
C ALA A 123 12.00 12.29 -4.04
N HIS A 124 11.99 11.02 -4.46
CA HIS A 124 11.99 10.64 -5.87
C HIS A 124 10.80 11.26 -6.61
N CYS A 125 9.57 11.09 -6.11
CA CYS A 125 8.35 11.65 -6.73
C CYS A 125 8.34 13.19 -6.83
N ARG A 126 9.19 13.89 -6.09
CA ARG A 126 9.34 15.35 -6.16
C ARG A 126 10.50 15.80 -7.04
N SER A 127 11.31 14.87 -7.54
CA SER A 127 12.40 15.16 -8.47
C SER A 127 11.84 15.46 -9.88
N PRO A 128 12.56 16.23 -10.71
CA PRO A 128 12.18 16.46 -12.10
C PRO A 128 12.14 15.19 -12.96
N GLU A 129 12.84 14.14 -12.54
CA GLU A 129 12.93 12.84 -13.21
C GLU A 129 11.71 11.94 -12.91
N ALA A 130 10.85 12.33 -11.96
CA ALA A 130 9.62 11.60 -11.66
C ALA A 130 8.50 11.90 -12.66
N GLY A 131 7.59 10.93 -12.82
CA GLY A 131 6.41 11.07 -13.67
C GLY A 131 6.49 10.31 -14.99
N ALA A 132 7.40 9.35 -15.09
CA ALA A 132 7.47 8.48 -16.25
C ALA A 132 6.14 7.74 -16.45
N LEU A 133 5.64 7.82 -17.68
CA LEU A 133 4.39 7.21 -18.09
C LEU A 133 4.52 5.68 -18.09
N THR A 134 3.37 5.03 -17.91
CA THR A 134 3.24 3.57 -17.87
C THR A 134 2.08 3.13 -18.75
N PRO A 135 2.01 1.86 -19.17
CA PRO A 135 0.92 1.36 -20.01
C PRO A 135 -0.48 1.70 -19.47
N SER A 136 -0.69 1.67 -18.15
CA SER A 136 -1.98 2.00 -17.56
C SER A 136 -2.41 3.48 -17.68
N ASP A 137 -1.51 4.38 -18.10
CA ASP A 137 -1.85 5.77 -18.44
C ASP A 137 -2.48 5.89 -19.84
N PHE A 138 -2.29 4.88 -20.69
CA PHE A 138 -2.80 4.82 -22.06
C PHE A 138 -3.70 3.59 -22.29
N PRO A 139 -4.80 3.42 -21.53
CA PRO A 139 -5.60 2.20 -21.57
C PRO A 139 -6.26 1.91 -22.92
N LEU A 140 -6.38 2.92 -23.78
CA LEU A 140 -6.92 2.78 -25.14
C LEU A 140 -5.85 2.38 -26.17
N ALA A 141 -4.57 2.59 -25.87
CA ALA A 141 -3.47 2.30 -26.78
C ALA A 141 -3.11 0.80 -26.80
N GLN A 142 -3.44 0.06 -25.74
CA GLN A 142 -3.15 -1.37 -25.58
C GLN A 142 -1.67 -1.72 -25.76
N LEU A 143 -0.79 -0.79 -25.38
CA LEU A 143 0.66 -0.97 -25.43
C LEU A 143 1.14 -1.76 -24.21
N ASP A 144 2.17 -2.58 -24.39
CA ASP A 144 2.97 -3.07 -23.27
C ASP A 144 4.13 -2.11 -22.92
N GLU A 145 4.95 -2.49 -21.93
CA GLU A 145 6.05 -1.64 -21.44
C GLU A 145 7.15 -1.46 -22.50
N GLU A 146 7.44 -2.49 -23.30
CA GLU A 146 8.46 -2.45 -24.36
C GLU A 146 8.00 -1.58 -25.52
N GLU A 147 6.74 -1.72 -25.95
CA GLU A 147 6.14 -0.89 -27.00
C GLU A 147 6.01 0.58 -26.59
N LEU A 148 5.80 0.86 -25.30
CA LEU A 148 5.72 2.21 -24.78
C LEU A 148 7.11 2.88 -24.68
N ASP A 149 8.12 2.13 -24.25
CA ASP A 149 9.51 2.61 -24.22
C ASP A 149 10.02 2.88 -25.65
N ASP A 150 9.76 1.98 -26.60
CA ASP A 150 10.05 2.18 -28.02
C ASP A 150 9.37 3.45 -28.57
N LEU A 151 8.13 3.74 -28.15
CA LEU A 151 7.42 4.96 -28.54
C LEU A 151 8.14 6.21 -28.01
N PHE A 152 8.59 6.21 -26.75
CA PHE A 152 9.31 7.35 -26.17
C PHE A 152 10.69 7.56 -26.78
N ASP A 153 11.37 6.49 -27.20
CA ASP A 153 12.66 6.57 -27.88
C ASP A 153 12.56 7.17 -29.30
N HIS A 154 11.38 7.09 -29.93
CA HIS A 154 11.16 7.57 -31.30
C HIS A 154 10.37 8.89 -31.40
N VAL A 155 9.93 9.45 -30.26
CA VAL A 155 9.13 10.68 -30.22
C VAL A 155 9.79 11.68 -29.29
N ASP A 156 10.33 12.78 -29.86
CA ASP A 156 10.74 13.95 -29.06
C ASP A 156 9.49 14.57 -28.42
N PHE A 157 9.22 14.21 -27.16
CA PHE A 157 8.28 14.93 -26.34
C PHE A 157 8.93 16.23 -25.88
N GLU A 158 8.76 17.31 -26.64
CA GLU A 158 8.89 18.66 -26.08
C GLU A 158 7.76 18.84 -25.06
N LEU A 159 8.09 18.66 -23.77
CA LEU A 159 7.24 19.02 -22.62
C LEU A 159 7.51 20.46 -22.18
#